data_AF-A0A918BPY7-F1
#
_entry.id   AF-A0A918BPY7-F1
#
_cell.length_a   1.000
_cell.length_b   1.000
_cell.length_c   1.000
_cell.angle_alpha   90.00
_cell.angle_beta   90.00
_cell.angle_gamma   90.00
#
_symmetry.space_group_name_H-M   'P 1'
#
loop_
_entity.id
_entity.type
_entity.pdbx_description
1 polymer ?
#
loop_
_entity_poly.entity_id
_entity_poly.type
_entity_poly.pdbx_seq_one_letter_code
_entity_poly.pdbx_strand_id
1 'polypeptide(L)'
;MKIDLTDTTAGKVNKALVQGRRAIGTPAVGMVLTLVIVTDEENAYDALKAAEDASREHPSRTLVVIKRVSRSSRERTQSRLDAEIRVGADAGTGETVLLRLYGEVSDHAQSVVLPLLLPDAPVVVWWPVDAPLDPAKDPLGALGQRRVTDTYAAEHPVRELTARAETYTPGDTDLSWTRITPWRSMLAAALDQVTCEVEAVEVEGEEHNPSCELLAMWLADRLDVPVQRTWSAGPGLTSVRLTTSRGPITLNRADGSLATLSIEGQPDRAVALKRRETSELIAEELRRLDPDDTYASALRYGVERLAGGRAAGPAAGVNPEVESPVRAAGKASAAPAPEAETEPEPVKEPETAAESAPEETAPGASSPEPAEKAAAEAPARKTAVKKAASRKAATK
;
A
#
# COMPACT_ATOMS: atom_id res chain seq x y z
N MET A 1 -14.86 -18.76 4.89
CA MET A 1 -14.30 -20.03 5.40
C MET A 1 -12.78 -19.97 5.31
N LYS A 2 -12.09 -20.51 6.32
CA LYS A 2 -10.62 -20.63 6.37
C LYS A 2 -10.20 -22.10 6.38
N ILE A 3 -9.13 -22.43 5.66
CA ILE A 3 -8.54 -23.78 5.60
C ILE A 3 -7.03 -23.66 5.79
N ASP A 4 -6.51 -24.26 6.87
CA ASP A 4 -5.08 -24.30 7.15
C ASP A 4 -4.47 -25.62 6.67
N LEU A 5 -3.31 -25.53 6.04
CA LEU A 5 -2.53 -26.66 5.52
C LEU A 5 -1.08 -26.53 6.00
N THR A 6 -0.63 -27.45 6.83
CA THR A 6 0.77 -27.53 7.30
C THR A 6 1.53 -28.55 6.47
N ASP A 7 2.81 -28.27 6.19
CA ASP A 7 3.71 -29.17 5.43
C ASP A 7 3.06 -29.72 4.15
N THR A 8 2.68 -28.78 3.28
CA THR A 8 1.83 -29.01 2.12
C THR A 8 2.59 -28.85 0.80
N THR A 9 1.87 -29.04 -0.30
CA THR A 9 2.38 -28.82 -1.66
C THR A 9 1.42 -27.92 -2.44
N ALA A 10 1.92 -27.22 -3.46
CA ALA A 10 1.08 -26.37 -4.30
C ALA A 10 -0.13 -27.12 -4.90
N GLY A 11 0.03 -28.40 -5.24
CA GLY A 11 -1.08 -29.25 -5.70
C GLY A 11 -2.15 -29.50 -4.64
N LYS A 12 -1.75 -29.73 -3.37
CA LYS A 12 -2.70 -29.86 -2.24
C LYS A 12 -3.41 -28.53 -1.97
N VAL A 13 -2.70 -27.40 -2.05
CA VAL A 13 -3.27 -26.06 -1.91
C VAL A 13 -4.33 -25.82 -2.99
N ASN A 14 -4.02 -26.08 -4.27
CA ASN A 14 -4.98 -25.93 -5.36
C ASN A 14 -6.22 -26.83 -5.16
N LYS A 15 -6.03 -28.08 -4.73
CA LYS A 15 -7.14 -28.99 -4.43
C LYS A 15 -8.04 -28.46 -3.32
N ALA A 16 -7.45 -27.95 -2.23
CA ALA A 16 -8.19 -27.36 -1.12
C ALA A 16 -8.94 -26.08 -1.54
N LEU A 17 -8.35 -25.26 -2.40
CA LEU A 17 -8.99 -24.07 -2.97
C LEU A 17 -10.24 -24.44 -3.78
N VAL A 18 -10.13 -25.44 -4.67
CA VAL A 18 -11.28 -25.96 -5.44
C VAL A 18 -12.36 -26.55 -4.54
N GLN A 19 -11.97 -27.29 -3.49
CA GLN A 19 -12.92 -27.83 -2.50
C GLN A 19 -13.62 -26.69 -1.75
N GLY A 20 -12.90 -25.64 -1.39
CA GLY A 20 -13.47 -24.50 -0.67
C GLY A 20 -14.51 -23.72 -1.49
N ARG A 21 -14.27 -23.50 -2.79
CA ARG A 21 -15.27 -22.94 -3.69
C ARG A 21 -16.55 -23.76 -3.74
N ARG A 22 -16.40 -25.09 -3.87
CA ARG A 22 -17.54 -26.01 -3.92
C ARG A 22 -18.36 -25.97 -2.63
N ALA A 23 -17.69 -25.86 -1.47
CA ALA A 23 -18.35 -25.79 -0.18
C ALA A 23 -19.19 -24.50 -0.01
N ILE A 24 -18.75 -23.38 -0.58
CA ILE A 24 -19.46 -22.09 -0.53
C ILE A 24 -20.57 -21.99 -1.59
N GLY A 25 -20.61 -22.92 -2.55
CA GLY A 25 -21.62 -22.94 -3.61
C GLY A 25 -21.38 -21.89 -4.70
N THR A 26 -20.18 -21.32 -4.79
CA THR A 26 -19.79 -20.35 -5.83
C THR A 26 -18.80 -20.99 -6.80
N PRO A 27 -19.26 -21.56 -7.94
CA PRO A 27 -18.39 -22.28 -8.85
C PRO A 27 -17.50 -21.37 -9.72
N ALA A 28 -17.85 -20.11 -9.89
CA ALA A 28 -17.10 -19.14 -10.68
C ALA A 28 -16.98 -17.82 -9.90
N VAL A 29 -15.74 -17.41 -9.60
CA VAL A 29 -15.45 -16.07 -9.08
C VAL A 29 -15.03 -15.24 -10.28
N GLY A 30 -15.71 -14.12 -10.53
CA GLY A 30 -15.40 -13.18 -11.62
C GLY A 30 -14.12 -12.38 -11.34
N MET A 31 -13.01 -13.09 -11.11
CA MET A 31 -11.71 -12.48 -10.85
C MET A 31 -11.13 -11.95 -12.15
N VAL A 32 -10.61 -10.73 -12.09
CA VAL A 32 -10.03 -10.04 -13.25
C VAL A 32 -8.52 -10.16 -13.32
N LEU A 33 -7.86 -10.57 -12.22
CA LEU A 33 -6.40 -10.75 -12.14
C LEU A 33 -5.98 -11.69 -11.00
N THR A 34 -4.72 -12.10 -11.02
CA THR A 34 -4.00 -12.69 -9.87
C THR A 34 -3.02 -11.65 -9.32
N LEU A 35 -3.17 -11.27 -8.06
CA LEU A 35 -2.22 -10.40 -7.35
C LEU A 35 -1.29 -11.27 -6.50
N VAL A 36 -0.01 -11.30 -6.84
CA VAL A 36 1.04 -11.98 -6.08
C VAL A 36 1.74 -10.94 -5.22
N ILE A 37 1.61 -11.05 -3.90
CA ILE A 37 2.28 -10.17 -2.93
C ILE A 37 3.49 -10.91 -2.40
N VAL A 38 4.67 -10.32 -2.47
CA VAL A 38 5.91 -10.94 -2.01
C VAL A 38 6.48 -10.13 -0.87
N THR A 39 6.52 -10.71 0.33
CA THR A 39 6.84 -9.97 1.55
C THR A 39 7.38 -10.90 2.65
N ASP A 40 7.77 -10.33 3.79
CA ASP A 40 8.12 -11.05 5.01
C ASP A 40 6.91 -11.20 5.95
N GLU A 41 7.09 -11.83 7.12
CA GLU A 41 5.99 -12.03 8.07
C GLU A 41 5.57 -10.72 8.75
N GLU A 42 6.50 -9.77 8.91
CA GLU A 42 6.28 -8.52 9.64
C GLU A 42 5.33 -7.59 8.85
N ASN A 43 5.51 -7.52 7.53
CA ASN A 43 4.73 -6.65 6.65
C ASN A 43 3.53 -7.35 6.01
N ALA A 44 3.37 -8.68 6.21
CA ALA A 44 2.32 -9.48 5.57
C ALA A 44 0.90 -9.00 5.91
N TYR A 45 0.67 -8.57 7.16
CA TYR A 45 -0.66 -8.15 7.60
C TYR A 45 -1.11 -6.88 6.87
N ASP A 46 -0.27 -5.84 6.84
CA ASP A 46 -0.60 -4.56 6.21
C ASP A 46 -0.72 -4.69 4.69
N ALA A 47 0.15 -5.48 4.07
CA ALA A 47 0.09 -5.74 2.63
C ALA A 47 -1.20 -6.51 2.25
N LEU A 48 -1.58 -7.52 3.05
CA LEU A 48 -2.83 -8.25 2.84
C LEU A 48 -4.05 -7.35 3.02
N LYS A 49 -4.08 -6.52 4.07
CA LYS A 49 -5.15 -5.56 4.30
C LYS A 49 -5.30 -4.58 3.14
N ALA A 50 -4.19 -4.03 2.65
CA ALA A 50 -4.18 -3.11 1.51
C ALA A 50 -4.73 -3.77 0.23
N ALA A 51 -4.36 -5.04 -0.01
CA ALA A 51 -4.86 -5.81 -1.14
C ALA A 51 -6.34 -6.18 -1.01
N GLU A 52 -6.81 -6.55 0.19
CA GLU A 52 -8.23 -6.79 0.46
C GLU A 52 -9.06 -5.52 0.19
N ASP A 53 -8.56 -4.35 0.57
CA ASP A 53 -9.24 -3.08 0.29
C ASP A 53 -9.27 -2.77 -1.22
N ALA A 54 -8.15 -2.95 -1.92
CA ALA A 54 -8.07 -2.75 -3.38
C ALA A 54 -8.90 -3.76 -4.17
N SER A 55 -9.12 -4.96 -3.63
CA SER A 55 -9.94 -6.00 -4.26
C SER A 55 -11.41 -5.60 -4.43
N ARG A 56 -11.89 -4.59 -3.71
CA ARG A 56 -13.25 -4.04 -3.89
C ARG A 56 -13.44 -3.42 -5.28
N GLU A 57 -12.40 -2.77 -5.80
CA GLU A 57 -12.38 -2.23 -7.16
C GLU A 57 -11.93 -3.28 -8.18
N HIS A 58 -11.02 -4.18 -7.78
CA HIS A 58 -10.40 -5.17 -8.64
C HIS A 58 -10.51 -6.59 -8.06
N PRO A 59 -11.66 -7.28 -8.23
CA PRO A 59 -11.84 -8.65 -7.73
C PRO A 59 -10.73 -9.57 -8.25
N SER A 60 -9.94 -10.15 -7.34
CA SER A 60 -8.69 -10.83 -7.70
C SER A 60 -8.45 -12.08 -6.87
N ARG A 61 -7.61 -12.98 -7.39
CA ARG A 61 -6.97 -14.01 -6.55
C ARG A 61 -5.72 -13.39 -5.93
N THR A 62 -5.68 -13.28 -4.62
CA THR A 62 -4.52 -12.80 -3.88
C THR A 62 -3.67 -13.97 -3.40
N LEU A 63 -2.42 -14.03 -3.85
CA LEU A 63 -1.42 -15.00 -3.40
C LEU A 63 -0.36 -14.25 -2.59
N VAL A 64 -0.38 -14.38 -1.27
CA VAL A 64 0.61 -13.74 -0.39
C VAL A 64 1.76 -14.72 -0.15
N VAL A 65 2.90 -14.46 -0.75
CA VAL A 65 4.14 -15.23 -0.61
C VAL A 65 4.97 -14.62 0.50
N ILE A 66 4.94 -15.26 1.67
CA ILE A 66 5.69 -14.88 2.86
C ILE A 66 6.99 -15.69 2.87
N LYS A 67 8.10 -15.03 2.53
CA LYS A 67 9.45 -15.63 2.58
C LYS A 67 10.00 -15.50 3.99
N ARG A 68 10.06 -16.62 4.74
CA ARG A 68 10.68 -16.58 6.07
C ARG A 68 12.20 -16.74 5.97
N VAL A 69 12.91 -15.74 6.47
CA VAL A 69 14.37 -15.79 6.58
C VAL A 69 14.74 -16.85 7.62
N SER A 70 15.52 -17.85 7.20
CA SER A 70 16.05 -18.86 8.11
C SER A 70 17.19 -18.25 8.94
N ARG A 71 17.10 -18.32 10.28
CA ARG A 71 18.09 -17.72 11.18
C ARG A 71 19.23 -18.68 11.53
N SER A 72 19.10 -19.96 11.19
CA SER A 72 20.15 -20.97 11.38
C SER A 72 20.32 -21.88 10.16
N SER A 73 21.52 -22.47 10.01
CA SER A 73 21.78 -23.47 8.95
C SER A 73 20.87 -24.69 9.05
N ARG A 74 20.44 -25.06 10.28
CA ARG A 74 19.50 -26.17 10.49
C ARG A 74 18.11 -25.85 9.96
N GLU A 75 17.61 -24.64 10.19
CA GLU A 75 16.32 -24.19 9.66
C GLU A 75 16.32 -24.12 8.13
N ARG A 76 17.47 -23.75 7.52
CA ARG A 76 17.62 -23.73 6.06
C ARG A 76 17.37 -25.10 5.42
N THR A 77 17.75 -26.18 6.11
CA THR A 77 17.54 -27.56 5.64
C THR A 77 16.12 -28.10 5.87
N GLN A 78 15.28 -27.38 6.62
CA GLN A 78 13.88 -27.76 6.86
C GLN A 78 12.96 -27.05 5.87
N SER A 79 13.04 -27.50 4.62
CA SER A 79 12.19 -27.05 3.52
C SER A 79 10.75 -27.49 3.75
N ARG A 80 9.85 -26.52 3.98
CA ARG A 80 8.40 -26.77 4.08
C ARG A 80 7.60 -25.61 3.51
N LEU A 81 6.35 -25.91 3.15
CA LEU A 81 5.35 -24.94 2.74
C LEU A 81 4.15 -25.08 3.68
N ASP A 82 3.76 -23.99 4.33
CA ASP A 82 2.49 -23.89 5.03
C ASP A 82 1.57 -22.96 4.25
N ALA A 83 0.27 -23.24 4.22
CA ALA A 83 -0.70 -22.43 3.51
C ALA A 83 -1.98 -22.19 4.32
N GLU A 84 -2.49 -20.97 4.27
CA GLU A 84 -3.82 -20.62 4.77
C GLU A 84 -4.66 -20.16 3.57
N ILE A 85 -5.79 -20.80 3.36
CA ILE A 85 -6.72 -20.48 2.28
C ILE A 85 -7.95 -19.82 2.88
N ARG A 86 -8.26 -18.62 2.42
CA ARG A 86 -9.48 -17.90 2.73
C ARG A 86 -10.36 -17.84 1.49
N VAL A 87 -11.63 -18.18 1.67
CA VAL A 87 -12.65 -18.12 0.61
C VAL A 87 -13.99 -17.60 1.17
N GLY A 88 -14.79 -16.96 0.31
CA GLY A 88 -16.07 -16.35 0.69
C GLY A 88 -15.86 -15.11 1.56
N ALA A 89 -16.70 -14.94 2.59
CA ALA A 89 -16.65 -13.75 3.46
C ALA A 89 -15.28 -13.49 4.12
N ASP A 90 -14.45 -14.53 4.30
CA ASP A 90 -13.11 -14.41 4.89
C ASP A 90 -12.03 -13.93 3.88
N ALA A 91 -12.37 -13.81 2.59
CA ALA A 91 -11.44 -13.49 1.50
C ALA A 91 -11.78 -12.16 0.78
N GLY A 92 -12.64 -11.34 1.39
CA GLY A 92 -13.15 -10.14 0.74
C GLY A 92 -13.96 -10.47 -0.52
N THR A 93 -13.61 -9.85 -1.64
CA THR A 93 -14.31 -10.03 -2.93
C THR A 93 -13.75 -11.16 -3.79
N GLY A 94 -12.73 -11.89 -3.31
CA GLY A 94 -11.99 -12.87 -4.10
C GLY A 94 -11.60 -14.14 -3.34
N GLU A 95 -10.40 -14.63 -3.64
CA GLU A 95 -9.76 -15.75 -2.94
C GLU A 95 -8.40 -15.30 -2.45
N THR A 96 -8.08 -15.60 -1.19
CA THR A 96 -6.77 -15.27 -0.63
C THR A 96 -6.07 -16.54 -0.20
N VAL A 97 -4.83 -16.72 -0.65
CA VAL A 97 -3.95 -17.81 -0.22
C VAL A 97 -2.69 -17.20 0.37
N LEU A 98 -2.48 -17.40 1.67
CA LEU A 98 -1.23 -17.05 2.33
C LEU A 98 -0.32 -18.27 2.26
N LEU A 99 0.86 -18.11 1.70
CA LEU A 99 1.89 -19.14 1.51
C LEU A 99 3.08 -18.75 2.38
N ARG A 100 3.40 -19.54 3.40
CA ARG A 100 4.59 -19.36 4.24
C ARG A 100 5.66 -20.35 3.80
N LEU A 101 6.75 -19.83 3.27
CA LEU A 101 7.84 -20.61 2.69
C LEU A 101 9.02 -20.65 3.66
N TYR A 102 9.57 -21.84 3.85
CA TYR A 102 10.68 -22.11 4.75
C TYR A 102 11.80 -22.86 4.02
N GLY A 103 13.04 -22.61 4.44
CA GLY A 103 14.21 -23.26 3.86
C GLY A 103 14.35 -22.99 2.36
N GLU A 104 14.79 -24.01 1.62
CA GLU A 104 15.08 -23.91 0.17
C GLU A 104 13.82 -23.66 -0.69
N VAL A 105 12.62 -23.89 -0.15
CA VAL A 105 11.36 -23.59 -0.87
C VAL A 105 11.26 -22.09 -1.17
N SER A 106 11.78 -21.23 -0.28
CA SER A 106 11.77 -19.78 -0.44
C SER A 106 12.54 -19.31 -1.67
N ASP A 107 13.60 -20.05 -2.06
CA ASP A 107 14.43 -19.77 -3.25
C ASP A 107 13.75 -20.23 -4.56
N HIS A 108 12.69 -21.03 -4.44
CA HIS A 108 11.92 -21.59 -5.56
C HIS A 108 10.43 -21.22 -5.50
N ALA A 109 10.10 -20.08 -4.90
CA ALA A 109 8.73 -19.61 -4.68
C ALA A 109 7.86 -19.58 -5.96
N GLN A 110 8.44 -19.26 -7.11
CA GLN A 110 7.78 -19.28 -8.42
C GLN A 110 7.17 -20.64 -8.77
N SER A 111 7.82 -21.73 -8.36
CA SER A 111 7.32 -23.09 -8.61
C SER A 111 6.09 -23.42 -7.78
N VAL A 112 5.94 -22.78 -6.61
CA VAL A 112 4.75 -22.88 -5.75
C VAL A 112 3.62 -22.03 -6.30
N VAL A 113 3.92 -20.82 -6.78
CA VAL A 113 2.93 -19.84 -7.26
C VAL A 113 2.35 -20.21 -8.62
N LEU A 114 3.19 -20.65 -9.57
CA LEU A 114 2.79 -20.94 -10.96
C LEU A 114 1.50 -21.80 -11.09
N PRO A 115 1.35 -22.95 -10.40
CA PRO A 115 0.13 -23.77 -10.51
C PRO A 115 -1.10 -23.17 -9.79
N LEU A 116 -0.94 -22.09 -9.03
CA LEU A 116 -2.02 -21.39 -8.32
C LEU A 116 -2.54 -20.15 -9.07
N LEU A 117 -1.86 -19.75 -10.15
CA LEU A 117 -2.27 -18.65 -11.00
C LEU A 117 -3.62 -18.95 -11.68
N LEU A 118 -4.32 -17.88 -12.05
CA LEU A 118 -5.46 -17.99 -12.95
C LEU A 118 -4.96 -18.16 -14.39
N PRO A 119 -5.47 -19.15 -15.16
CA PRO A 119 -4.93 -19.47 -16.48
C PRO A 119 -5.11 -18.35 -17.51
N ASP A 120 -6.18 -17.56 -17.41
CA ASP A 120 -6.58 -16.57 -18.41
C ASP A 120 -6.63 -15.13 -17.85
N ALA A 121 -6.10 -14.91 -16.64
CA ALA A 121 -6.11 -13.59 -16.01
C ALA A 121 -4.68 -13.05 -15.89
N PRO A 122 -4.47 -11.74 -16.07
CA PRO A 122 -3.16 -11.14 -15.85
C PRO A 122 -2.68 -11.34 -14.42
N VAL A 123 -1.36 -11.39 -14.27
CA VAL A 123 -0.62 -11.54 -13.03
C VAL A 123 0.08 -10.24 -12.74
N VAL A 124 -0.19 -9.70 -11.55
CA VAL A 124 0.48 -8.54 -10.99
C VAL A 124 1.33 -9.02 -9.83
N VAL A 125 2.62 -8.71 -9.83
CA VAL A 125 3.53 -9.04 -8.73
C VAL A 125 3.86 -7.74 -7.99
N TRP A 126 3.67 -7.74 -6.68
CA TRP A 126 3.86 -6.57 -5.84
C TRP A 126 4.78 -6.88 -4.66
N TRP A 127 5.83 -6.06 -4.52
CA TRP A 127 6.70 -6.03 -3.35
C TRP A 127 6.40 -4.77 -2.54
N PRO A 128 5.70 -4.87 -1.40
CA PRO A 128 5.48 -3.74 -0.49
C PRO A 128 6.79 -3.27 0.16
N VAL A 129 7.73 -4.19 0.36
CA VAL A 129 9.08 -3.99 0.93
C VAL A 129 10.06 -4.92 0.22
N ASP A 130 11.37 -4.68 0.38
CA ASP A 130 12.46 -5.56 -0.08
C ASP A 130 12.35 -6.01 -1.55
N ALA A 131 11.96 -5.07 -2.42
CA ALA A 131 11.81 -5.36 -3.83
C ALA A 131 13.18 -5.72 -4.46
N PRO A 132 13.28 -6.79 -5.27
CA PRO A 132 14.54 -7.16 -5.95
C PRO A 132 14.94 -6.06 -6.92
N LEU A 133 16.23 -5.68 -7.01
CA LEU A 133 16.68 -4.54 -7.85
C LEU A 133 16.27 -4.64 -9.33
N ASP A 134 16.17 -5.86 -9.88
CA ASP A 134 15.63 -6.15 -11.21
C ASP A 134 14.37 -7.02 -11.07
N PRO A 135 13.16 -6.44 -11.04
CA PRO A 135 11.92 -7.19 -10.83
C PRO A 135 11.64 -8.14 -11.99
N ALA A 136 12.02 -7.77 -13.21
CA ALA A 136 11.77 -8.60 -14.38
C ALA A 136 12.60 -9.88 -14.38
N LYS A 137 13.82 -9.86 -13.80
CA LYS A 137 14.66 -11.05 -13.62
C LYS A 137 14.38 -11.84 -12.35
N ASP A 138 13.63 -11.30 -11.40
CA ASP A 138 13.19 -12.08 -10.24
C ASP A 138 12.27 -13.24 -10.69
N PRO A 139 12.46 -14.47 -10.17
CA PRO A 139 11.66 -15.61 -10.61
C PRO A 139 10.14 -15.47 -10.41
N LEU A 140 9.68 -14.74 -9.38
CA LEU A 140 8.26 -14.42 -9.20
C LEU A 140 7.86 -13.28 -10.13
N GLY A 141 8.71 -12.26 -10.27
CA GLY A 141 8.47 -11.15 -11.18
C GLY A 141 8.31 -11.56 -12.64
N ALA A 142 9.07 -12.56 -13.10
CA ALA A 142 8.95 -13.13 -14.44
C ALA A 142 7.55 -13.76 -14.73
N LEU A 143 6.76 -14.07 -13.70
CA LEU A 143 5.38 -14.52 -13.85
C LEU A 143 4.40 -13.36 -14.13
N GLY A 144 4.76 -12.14 -13.72
CA GLY A 144 3.92 -10.96 -13.77
C GLY A 144 4.05 -10.17 -15.07
N GLN A 145 2.91 -9.72 -15.62
CA GLN A 145 2.93 -8.70 -16.67
C GLN A 145 3.18 -7.31 -16.08
N ARG A 146 2.63 -7.05 -14.88
CA ARG A 146 2.86 -5.84 -14.09
C ARG A 146 3.69 -6.19 -12.85
N ARG A 147 4.72 -5.40 -12.57
CA ARG A 147 5.63 -5.57 -11.43
C ARG A 147 5.69 -4.25 -10.67
N VAL A 148 5.15 -4.26 -9.46
CA VAL A 148 4.97 -3.07 -8.62
C VAL A 148 5.98 -3.12 -7.48
N THR A 149 6.81 -2.10 -7.38
CA THR A 149 7.74 -1.90 -6.26
C THR A 149 7.34 -0.69 -5.43
N ASP A 150 7.95 -0.50 -4.27
CA ASP A 150 7.80 0.74 -3.51
C ASP A 150 9.15 1.23 -2.99
N THR A 151 9.79 2.09 -3.79
CA THR A 151 11.07 2.71 -3.45
C THR A 151 10.97 3.58 -2.19
N TYR A 152 9.77 4.03 -1.80
CA TYR A 152 9.59 4.77 -0.54
C TYR A 152 9.86 3.90 0.69
N ALA A 153 9.64 2.58 0.59
CA ALA A 153 9.89 1.63 1.67
C ALA A 153 11.33 1.08 1.68
N ALA A 154 12.18 1.50 0.74
CA ALA A 154 13.57 1.09 0.65
C ALA A 154 14.43 1.74 1.75
N GLU A 155 15.50 1.04 2.16
CA GLU A 155 16.50 1.59 3.07
C GLU A 155 17.25 2.78 2.45
N HIS A 156 17.48 2.72 1.14
CA HIS A 156 18.18 3.76 0.38
C HIS A 156 17.40 4.17 -0.88
N PRO A 157 16.30 4.94 -0.74
CA PRO A 157 15.37 5.20 -1.84
C PRO A 157 16.00 5.78 -3.10
N VAL A 158 16.87 6.79 -2.96
CA VAL A 158 17.50 7.46 -4.12
C VAL A 158 18.46 6.52 -4.86
N ARG A 159 19.19 5.68 -4.11
CA ARG A 159 20.09 4.67 -4.70
C ARG A 159 19.30 3.61 -5.45
N GLU A 160 18.22 3.11 -4.84
CA GLU A 160 17.36 2.13 -5.49
C GLU A 160 16.71 2.70 -6.75
N LEU A 161 16.20 3.93 -6.69
CA LEU A 161 15.63 4.62 -7.85
C LEU A 161 16.61 4.67 -9.03
N THR A 162 17.89 4.94 -8.74
CA THR A 162 18.97 4.93 -9.74
C THR A 162 19.18 3.53 -10.32
N ALA A 163 19.26 2.50 -9.47
CA ALA A 163 19.38 1.12 -9.93
C ALA A 163 18.17 0.67 -10.77
N ARG A 164 16.95 1.12 -10.42
CA ARG A 164 15.74 0.85 -11.21
C ARG A 164 15.81 1.43 -12.62
N ALA A 165 16.41 2.61 -12.77
CA ALA A 165 16.58 3.21 -14.08
C ALA A 165 17.44 2.35 -15.01
N GLU A 166 18.47 1.68 -14.46
CA GLU A 166 19.37 0.80 -15.21
C GLU A 166 18.70 -0.53 -15.63
N THR A 167 17.77 -1.03 -14.82
CA THR A 167 17.14 -2.36 -15.03
C THR A 167 15.69 -2.28 -15.50
N TYR A 168 15.18 -1.10 -15.83
CA TYR A 168 13.77 -0.90 -16.18
C TYR A 168 13.33 -1.81 -17.34
N THR A 169 12.24 -2.53 -17.12
CA THR A 169 11.56 -3.34 -18.12
C THR A 169 10.09 -2.91 -18.26
N PRO A 170 9.51 -2.85 -19.48
CA PRO A 170 8.09 -2.57 -19.65
C PRO A 170 7.20 -3.43 -18.75
N GLY A 171 6.30 -2.78 -18.00
CA GLY A 171 5.48 -3.40 -16.96
C GLY A 171 5.99 -3.18 -15.53
N ASP A 172 7.21 -2.66 -15.36
CA ASP A 172 7.71 -2.18 -14.07
C ASP A 172 7.06 -0.83 -13.71
N THR A 173 6.74 -0.66 -12.44
CA THR A 173 6.21 0.58 -11.86
C THR A 173 6.61 0.67 -10.39
N ASP A 174 6.55 1.87 -9.84
CA ASP A 174 6.86 2.12 -8.44
C ASP A 174 5.75 2.92 -7.76
N LEU A 175 5.33 2.52 -6.56
CA LEU A 175 4.28 3.22 -5.83
C LEU A 175 4.65 4.67 -5.48
N SER A 176 5.94 5.03 -5.44
CA SER A 176 6.39 6.43 -5.32
C SER A 176 5.93 7.29 -6.51
N TRP A 177 5.84 6.70 -7.71
CA TRP A 177 5.30 7.37 -8.90
C TRP A 177 3.78 7.53 -8.83
N THR A 178 3.09 6.50 -8.35
CA THR A 178 1.63 6.51 -8.12
C THR A 178 1.23 7.53 -7.05
N ARG A 179 2.06 7.68 -6.00
CA ARG A 179 1.86 8.66 -4.91
C ARG A 179 1.75 10.09 -5.42
N ILE A 180 2.41 10.41 -6.53
CA ILE A 180 2.42 11.75 -7.12
C ILE A 180 1.46 11.92 -8.30
N THR A 181 0.64 10.92 -8.65
CA THR A 181 -0.40 11.10 -9.68
C THR A 181 -1.27 12.34 -9.44
N PRO A 182 -1.75 12.64 -8.21
CA PRO A 182 -2.51 13.86 -7.96
C PRO A 182 -1.69 15.14 -8.18
N TRP A 183 -0.42 15.16 -7.76
CA TRP A 183 0.48 16.30 -7.96
C TRP A 183 0.71 16.57 -9.45
N ARG A 184 1.05 15.52 -10.22
CA ARG A 184 1.25 15.60 -11.67
C ARG A 184 -0.01 16.12 -12.38
N SER A 185 -1.16 15.59 -11.99
CA SER A 185 -2.46 15.98 -12.57
C SER A 185 -2.79 17.45 -12.32
N MET A 186 -2.55 17.94 -11.09
CA MET A 186 -2.83 19.33 -10.72
C MET A 186 -1.87 20.32 -11.38
N LEU A 187 -0.58 19.97 -11.48
CA LEU A 187 0.41 20.80 -12.17
C LEU A 187 0.11 20.91 -13.67
N ALA A 188 -0.22 19.79 -14.32
CA ALA A 188 -0.65 19.80 -15.73
C ALA A 188 -1.90 20.66 -15.92
N ALA A 189 -2.93 20.47 -15.10
CA ALA A 189 -4.16 21.25 -15.17
C ALA A 189 -3.96 22.75 -14.85
N ALA A 190 -2.96 23.10 -14.04
CA ALA A 190 -2.62 24.50 -13.77
C ALA A 190 -1.95 25.16 -14.99
N LEU A 191 -1.04 24.44 -15.66
CA LEU A 191 -0.41 24.91 -16.90
C LEU A 191 -1.42 25.04 -18.05
N ASP A 192 -2.41 24.15 -18.15
CA ASP A 192 -3.47 24.24 -19.17
C ASP A 192 -4.34 25.51 -19.05
N GLN A 193 -4.33 26.17 -17.88
CA GLN A 193 -5.12 27.38 -17.65
C GLN A 193 -4.42 28.67 -18.05
N VAL A 194 -3.09 28.65 -18.24
CA VAL A 194 -2.31 29.85 -18.54
C VAL A 194 -1.34 29.57 -19.68
N THR A 195 -1.50 30.30 -20.77
CA THR A 195 -0.49 30.31 -21.84
C THR A 195 0.75 31.06 -21.37
N CYS A 196 1.77 30.31 -20.94
CA CYS A 196 3.04 30.84 -20.44
C CYS A 196 4.19 29.92 -20.86
N GLU A 197 5.41 30.45 -20.80
CA GLU A 197 6.63 29.64 -20.91
C GLU A 197 7.13 29.39 -19.49
N VAL A 198 7.39 28.12 -19.15
CA VAL A 198 8.03 27.77 -17.88
C VAL A 198 9.53 27.97 -18.06
N GLU A 199 10.16 28.66 -17.11
CA GLU A 199 11.58 29.02 -17.16
C GLU A 199 12.41 28.16 -16.19
N ALA A 200 11.83 27.82 -15.04
CA ALA A 200 12.46 26.98 -14.02
C ALA A 200 11.41 26.35 -13.11
N VAL A 201 11.78 25.27 -12.45
CA VAL A 201 10.94 24.59 -11.46
C VAL A 201 11.71 24.40 -10.15
N GLU A 202 11.02 24.57 -9.04
CA GLU A 202 11.47 24.16 -7.73
C GLU A 202 10.51 23.09 -7.18
N VAL A 203 11.06 21.96 -6.75
CA VAL A 203 10.33 20.89 -6.07
C VAL A 203 10.88 20.78 -4.66
N GLU A 204 10.00 20.89 -3.67
CA GLU A 204 10.33 20.92 -2.24
C GLU A 204 9.67 19.74 -1.50
N GLY A 205 10.44 19.05 -0.66
CA GLY A 205 9.97 17.93 0.14
C GLY A 205 11.08 17.31 0.97
N GLU A 206 10.78 16.23 1.68
CA GLU A 206 11.74 15.45 2.46
C GLU A 206 12.99 15.06 1.64
N GLU A 207 14.15 15.05 2.31
CA GLU A 207 15.48 14.90 1.70
C GLU A 207 15.62 13.61 0.87
N HIS A 208 15.17 12.47 1.40
CA HIS A 208 15.34 11.17 0.76
C HIS A 208 14.04 10.61 0.15
N ASN A 209 13.13 11.49 -0.25
CA ASN A 209 11.83 11.07 -0.74
C ASN A 209 11.84 10.80 -2.26
N PRO A 210 11.72 9.54 -2.72
CA PRO A 210 11.78 9.19 -4.14
C PRO A 210 10.64 9.79 -4.96
N SER A 211 9.51 10.11 -4.33
CA SER A 211 8.40 10.79 -5.02
C SER A 211 8.79 12.21 -5.44
N CYS A 212 9.61 12.90 -4.64
CA CYS A 212 10.09 14.24 -4.97
C CYS A 212 11.09 14.18 -6.14
N GLU A 213 11.99 13.20 -6.11
CA GLU A 213 12.95 12.97 -7.20
C GLU A 213 12.24 12.61 -8.50
N LEU A 214 11.29 11.67 -8.47
CA LEU A 214 10.48 11.29 -9.63
C LEU A 214 9.70 12.47 -10.22
N LEU A 215 9.12 13.33 -9.38
CA LEU A 215 8.39 14.50 -9.85
C LEU A 215 9.33 15.52 -10.50
N ALA A 216 10.49 15.77 -9.89
CA ALA A 216 11.50 16.67 -10.44
C ALA A 216 12.04 16.17 -11.78
N MET A 217 12.37 14.87 -11.88
CA MET A 217 12.81 14.25 -13.12
C MET A 217 11.75 14.34 -14.21
N TRP A 218 10.47 14.08 -13.89
CA TRP A 218 9.37 14.20 -14.85
C TRP A 218 9.19 15.63 -15.36
N LEU A 219 9.22 16.62 -14.48
CA LEU A 219 9.08 18.03 -14.87
C LEU A 219 10.27 18.48 -15.72
N ALA A 220 11.50 18.07 -15.35
CA ALA A 220 12.69 18.38 -16.12
C ALA A 220 12.64 17.77 -17.53
N ASP A 221 12.26 16.49 -17.62
CA ASP A 221 12.13 15.76 -18.89
C ASP A 221 11.04 16.33 -19.81
N ARG A 222 9.89 16.74 -19.25
CA ARG A 222 8.75 17.21 -20.04
C ARG A 222 8.80 18.68 -20.43
N LEU A 223 9.40 19.51 -19.60
CA LEU A 223 9.47 20.95 -19.84
C LEU A 223 10.79 21.40 -20.42
N ASP A 224 11.84 20.58 -20.34
CA ASP A 224 13.21 20.92 -20.78
C ASP A 224 13.74 22.20 -20.10
N VAL A 225 13.49 22.32 -18.78
CA VAL A 225 13.88 23.45 -17.94
C VAL A 225 14.71 22.98 -16.74
N PRO A 226 15.55 23.87 -16.16
CA PRO A 226 16.22 23.56 -14.91
C PRO A 226 15.20 23.29 -13.79
N VAL A 227 15.39 22.19 -13.07
CA VAL A 227 14.60 21.82 -11.90
C VAL A 227 15.51 21.74 -10.68
N GLN A 228 15.18 22.52 -9.66
CA GLN A 228 15.88 22.53 -8.38
C GLN A 228 15.12 21.71 -7.34
N ARG A 229 15.85 20.83 -6.64
CA ARG A 229 15.35 20.13 -5.44
C ARG A 229 15.71 20.92 -4.18
N THR A 230 14.71 21.25 -3.38
CA THR A 230 14.87 21.86 -2.06
C THR A 230 14.25 20.98 -0.97
N TRP A 231 14.71 21.17 0.27
CA TRP A 231 14.35 20.31 1.38
C TRP A 231 13.41 21.01 2.34
N SER A 232 12.42 20.26 2.82
CA SER A 232 11.52 20.68 3.88
C SER A 232 11.45 19.62 4.97
N ALA A 233 10.90 20.00 6.12
CA ALA A 233 10.64 19.08 7.23
C ALA A 233 9.53 18.05 6.92
N GLY A 234 8.91 18.12 5.74
CA GLY A 234 7.83 17.23 5.34
C GLY A 234 6.46 17.63 5.91
N PRO A 235 5.46 16.73 5.83
CA PRO A 235 5.60 15.31 5.50
C PRO A 235 5.52 15.04 3.98
N GLY A 236 6.52 14.34 3.45
CA GLY A 236 6.63 13.97 2.04
C GLY A 236 6.96 15.13 1.11
N LEU A 237 6.28 15.18 -0.04
CA LEU A 237 6.31 16.31 -0.97
C LEU A 237 5.45 17.47 -0.42
N THR A 238 6.04 18.66 -0.31
CA THR A 238 5.38 19.82 0.35
C THR A 238 5.08 20.95 -0.62
N SER A 239 5.92 21.23 -1.61
CA SER A 239 5.68 22.34 -2.53
C SER A 239 6.24 22.07 -3.93
N VAL A 240 5.58 22.62 -4.94
CA VAL A 240 6.13 22.78 -6.28
C VAL A 240 5.88 24.21 -6.74
N ARG A 241 6.92 24.87 -7.22
CA ARG A 241 6.86 26.22 -7.79
C ARG A 241 7.38 26.18 -9.22
N LEU A 242 6.53 26.57 -10.16
CA LEU A 242 6.89 26.81 -11.55
C LEU A 242 7.10 28.32 -11.72
N THR A 243 8.31 28.72 -12.09
CA THR A 243 8.59 30.11 -12.50
C THR A 243 8.24 30.23 -13.98
N THR A 244 7.36 31.17 -14.32
CA THR A 244 6.89 31.34 -15.70
C THR A 244 6.97 32.80 -16.13
N SER A 245 6.93 33.04 -17.45
CA SER A 245 6.91 34.38 -18.06
C SER A 245 5.69 35.24 -17.68
N ARG A 246 4.67 34.65 -17.04
CA ARG A 246 3.42 35.31 -16.61
C ARG A 246 3.24 35.36 -15.10
N GLY A 247 4.28 35.03 -14.34
CA GLY A 247 4.25 34.94 -12.88
C GLY A 247 4.32 33.49 -12.38
N PRO A 248 4.54 33.28 -11.08
CA PRO A 248 4.72 31.94 -10.54
C PRO A 248 3.40 31.16 -10.50
N ILE A 249 3.49 29.85 -10.73
CA ILE A 249 2.44 28.87 -10.37
C ILE A 249 2.97 28.09 -9.18
N THR A 250 2.22 28.04 -8.09
CA THR A 250 2.63 27.32 -6.88
C THR A 250 1.56 26.35 -6.44
N LEU A 251 1.97 25.14 -6.09
CA LEU A 251 1.15 24.15 -5.43
C LEU A 251 1.82 23.81 -4.10
N ASN A 252 1.26 24.27 -2.99
CA ASN A 252 1.84 24.12 -1.66
C ASN A 252 0.88 23.34 -0.74
N ARG A 253 1.38 22.27 -0.13
CA ARG A 253 0.68 21.42 0.84
C ARG A 253 1.49 21.39 2.15
N ALA A 254 1.32 22.41 2.97
CA ALA A 254 2.07 22.58 4.22
C ALA A 254 1.69 21.56 5.31
N ASP A 255 0.43 21.08 5.34
CA ASP A 255 -0.11 20.25 6.43
C ASP A 255 -0.30 18.76 6.06
N GLY A 256 0.07 18.37 4.83
CA GLY A 256 -0.09 17.01 4.32
C GLY A 256 -1.52 16.64 3.87
N SER A 257 -2.48 17.55 3.92
CA SER A 257 -3.89 17.27 3.59
C SER A 257 -4.44 18.16 2.45
N LEU A 258 -4.43 19.47 2.65
CA LEU A 258 -5.03 20.45 1.75
C LEU A 258 -3.91 21.25 1.11
N ALA A 259 -3.87 21.25 -0.22
CA ALA A 259 -2.93 22.06 -0.96
C ALA A 259 -3.58 23.38 -1.38
N THR A 260 -2.80 24.45 -1.43
CA THR A 260 -3.16 25.71 -2.05
C THR A 260 -2.50 25.78 -3.42
N LEU A 261 -3.33 25.86 -4.46
CA LEU A 261 -2.90 26.21 -5.81
C LEU A 261 -3.04 27.73 -5.99
N SER A 262 -1.91 28.40 -6.23
CA SER A 262 -1.86 29.82 -6.54
C SER A 262 -1.29 30.04 -7.93
N ILE A 263 -2.01 30.82 -8.73
CA ILE A 263 -1.63 31.21 -10.09
C ILE A 263 -1.73 32.73 -10.15
N GLU A 264 -0.68 33.39 -10.62
CA GLU A 264 -0.63 34.86 -10.71
C GLU A 264 -1.87 35.43 -11.42
N GLY A 265 -2.51 36.42 -10.78
CA GLY A 265 -3.72 37.05 -11.30
C GLY A 265 -5.02 36.24 -11.15
N GLN A 266 -4.99 35.09 -10.46
CA GLN A 266 -6.16 34.28 -10.14
C GLN A 266 -6.31 34.11 -8.62
N PRO A 267 -7.54 33.92 -8.11
CA PRO A 267 -7.71 33.61 -6.69
C PRO A 267 -7.14 32.23 -6.37
N ASP A 268 -6.52 32.13 -5.19
CA ASP A 268 -6.01 30.88 -4.65
C ASP A 268 -7.14 29.84 -4.53
N ARG A 269 -6.80 28.58 -4.83
CA ARG A 269 -7.74 27.47 -4.79
C ARG A 269 -7.25 26.40 -3.83
N ALA A 270 -8.15 25.97 -2.96
CA ALA A 270 -7.92 24.79 -2.14
C ALA A 270 -8.11 23.52 -2.99
N VAL A 271 -7.12 22.64 -2.97
CA VAL A 271 -7.09 21.38 -3.70
C VAL A 271 -6.89 20.23 -2.72
N ALA A 272 -7.77 19.24 -2.78
CA ALA A 272 -7.64 18.03 -1.97
C ALA A 272 -6.44 17.22 -2.49
N LEU A 273 -5.35 17.26 -1.74
CA LEU A 273 -4.09 16.62 -2.11
C LEU A 273 -3.60 15.77 -0.94
N LYS A 274 -4.51 15.01 -0.32
CA LYS A 274 -4.21 14.18 0.83
C LYS A 274 -3.12 13.15 0.51
N ARG A 275 -2.30 12.80 1.50
CA ARG A 275 -1.46 11.60 1.41
C ARG A 275 -2.36 10.37 1.22
N ARG A 276 -1.94 9.48 0.33
CA ARG A 276 -2.70 8.30 -0.08
C ARG A 276 -2.18 7.06 0.65
N GLU A 277 -3.11 6.24 1.09
CA GLU A 277 -2.83 4.93 1.69
C GLU A 277 -2.36 3.94 0.63
N THR A 278 -1.62 2.91 1.06
CA THR A 278 -1.11 1.87 0.16
C THR A 278 -2.23 1.15 -0.62
N SER A 279 -3.41 0.98 -0.01
CA SER A 279 -4.60 0.41 -0.68
C SER A 279 -5.06 1.26 -1.87
N GLU A 280 -5.07 2.59 -1.74
CA GLU A 280 -5.45 3.49 -2.83
C GLU A 280 -4.42 3.47 -3.95
N LEU A 281 -3.13 3.31 -3.62
CA LEU A 281 -2.04 3.27 -4.59
C LEU A 281 -2.05 1.97 -5.39
N ILE A 282 -2.12 0.83 -4.70
CA ILE A 282 -2.18 -0.46 -5.39
C ILE A 282 -3.47 -0.57 -6.21
N ALA A 283 -4.62 -0.09 -5.72
CA ALA A 283 -5.85 -0.05 -6.51
C ALA A 283 -5.66 0.74 -7.83
N GLU A 284 -4.96 1.88 -7.81
CA GLU A 284 -4.65 2.62 -9.04
C GLU A 284 -3.77 1.82 -10.00
N GLU A 285 -2.72 1.16 -9.51
CA GLU A 285 -1.85 0.32 -10.34
C GLU A 285 -2.56 -0.88 -10.94
N LEU A 286 -3.66 -1.34 -10.34
CA LEU A 286 -4.49 -2.43 -10.87
C LEU A 286 -5.51 -1.97 -11.93
N ARG A 287 -5.77 -0.65 -12.09
CA ARG A 287 -6.70 -0.13 -13.11
C ARG A 287 -6.14 -0.19 -14.52
N ARG A 288 -4.81 -0.07 -14.67
CA ARG A 288 -4.15 -0.09 -15.96
C ARG A 288 -2.86 -0.89 -15.88
N LEU A 289 -2.82 -1.99 -16.62
CA LEU A 289 -1.70 -2.93 -16.60
C LEU A 289 -0.68 -2.72 -17.72
N ASP A 290 -0.99 -1.84 -18.68
CA ASP A 290 -0.05 -1.48 -19.74
C ASP A 290 1.22 -0.82 -19.18
N PRO A 291 2.35 -0.89 -19.89
CA PRO A 291 3.53 -0.10 -19.56
C PRO A 291 3.21 1.39 -19.39
N ASP A 292 3.79 2.02 -18.35
CA ASP A 292 3.72 3.47 -18.18
C ASP A 292 4.96 4.11 -18.82
N ASP A 293 4.80 4.59 -20.05
CA ASP A 293 5.87 5.26 -20.79
C ASP A 293 6.30 6.59 -20.13
N THR A 294 5.42 7.23 -19.36
CA THR A 294 5.75 8.49 -18.67
C THR A 294 6.64 8.22 -17.47
N TYR A 295 6.33 7.17 -16.70
CA TYR A 295 7.21 6.66 -15.65
C TYR A 295 8.57 6.27 -16.24
N ALA A 296 8.58 5.49 -17.33
CA ALA A 296 9.81 5.06 -17.99
C ALA A 296 10.68 6.24 -18.42
N SER A 297 10.06 7.29 -18.99
CA SER A 297 10.76 8.51 -19.41
C SER A 297 11.36 9.26 -18.21
N ALA A 298 10.55 9.49 -17.17
CA ALA A 298 10.99 10.17 -15.96
C ALA A 298 12.13 9.41 -15.26
N LEU A 299 12.05 8.08 -15.20
CA LEU A 299 13.07 7.24 -14.59
C LEU A 299 14.38 7.28 -15.40
N ARG A 300 14.31 7.26 -16.73
CA ARG A 300 15.47 7.37 -17.64
C ARG A 300 16.13 8.75 -17.66
N TYR A 301 15.41 9.79 -17.22
CA TYR A 301 16.02 11.11 -17.04
C TYR A 301 17.19 11.02 -16.05
N GLY A 302 17.01 10.28 -14.95
CA GLY A 302 18.03 9.98 -13.95
C GLY A 302 18.25 11.11 -12.96
N VAL A 303 18.35 10.75 -11.67
CA VAL A 303 18.47 11.71 -10.55
C VAL A 303 19.75 12.56 -10.67
N GLU A 304 20.82 11.99 -11.21
CA GLU A 304 22.11 12.65 -11.40
C GLU A 304 22.02 13.93 -12.25
N ARG A 305 21.08 13.98 -13.21
CA ARG A 305 20.90 15.15 -14.08
C ARG A 305 20.25 16.33 -13.35
N LEU A 306 19.48 16.08 -12.29
CA LEU A 306 18.88 17.14 -11.47
C LEU A 306 19.96 17.95 -10.73
N ALA A 307 21.05 17.30 -10.32
CA ALA A 307 22.16 17.97 -9.63
C ALA A 307 22.99 18.89 -10.56
N GLY A 308 22.97 18.63 -11.87
CA GLY A 308 23.69 19.43 -12.88
C GLY A 308 23.12 20.83 -13.11
N GLY A 309 21.89 21.10 -12.65
CA GLY A 309 21.23 22.41 -12.71
C GLY A 309 21.65 23.40 -11.61
N ARG A 310 22.59 23.02 -10.73
CA ARG A 310 23.15 23.92 -9.71
C ARG A 310 24.03 24.97 -10.39
N ALA A 311 23.40 25.98 -10.98
CA ALA A 311 24.06 27.23 -11.31
C ALA A 311 24.79 27.70 -10.05
N ALA A 312 26.11 27.82 -10.15
CA ALA A 312 26.98 28.32 -9.10
C ALA A 312 26.62 29.78 -8.78
N GLY A 313 25.65 29.97 -7.87
CA GLY A 313 25.43 31.23 -7.18
C GLY A 313 26.48 31.38 -6.06
N PRO A 314 27.05 32.58 -5.85
CA PRO A 314 28.22 32.75 -5.03
C PRO A 314 27.91 32.41 -3.58
N ALA A 315 28.77 31.58 -2.97
CA ALA A 315 28.81 31.39 -1.53
C ALA A 315 28.95 32.78 -0.87
N ALA A 316 27.89 33.21 -0.18
CA ALA A 316 27.93 34.40 0.65
C ALA A 316 29.05 34.22 1.68
N GLY A 317 30.01 35.14 1.63
CA GLY A 317 31.24 35.09 2.40
C GLY A 317 30.99 35.04 3.90
N VAL A 318 31.62 34.07 4.55
CA VAL A 318 31.86 34.09 5.99
C VAL A 318 33.04 35.04 6.22
N ASN A 319 32.77 36.21 6.80
CA ASN A 319 33.82 37.12 7.28
C ASN A 319 34.54 36.49 8.49
N PRO A 320 35.88 36.54 8.55
CA PRO A 320 36.63 36.08 9.70
C PRO A 320 36.80 37.19 10.76
N GLU A 321 36.76 36.73 12.01
CA GLU A 321 37.49 37.19 13.20
C GLU A 321 37.37 38.64 13.71
N VAL A 322 36.92 38.73 14.98
CA VAL A 322 37.51 39.65 15.96
C VAL A 322 37.94 38.82 17.17
N GLU A 323 39.25 38.58 17.27
CA GLU A 323 40.00 38.20 18.48
C GLU A 323 39.85 39.32 19.55
N SER A 324 39.58 39.09 20.83
CA SER A 324 40.46 38.55 21.90
C SER A 324 40.22 39.41 23.19
N PRO A 325 40.76 39.11 24.41
CA PRO A 325 41.53 37.93 24.86
C PRO A 325 41.35 37.48 26.35
N VAL A 326 42.16 36.47 26.73
CA VAL A 326 42.74 36.09 28.06
C VAL A 326 41.77 35.60 29.17
N ARG A 327 41.97 34.49 29.92
CA ARG A 327 43.17 33.96 30.61
C ARG A 327 43.04 32.47 30.99
N ALA A 328 44.22 31.85 31.15
CA ALA A 328 44.48 30.45 31.45
C ALA A 328 44.42 30.07 32.95
N ALA A 329 43.99 28.83 33.23
CA ALA A 329 44.41 27.88 34.29
C ALA A 329 43.56 26.62 34.08
N GLY A 330 43.97 25.36 34.19
CA GLY A 330 45.13 24.67 34.74
C GLY A 330 44.66 23.24 35.07
N LYS A 331 45.38 22.23 34.60
CA LYS A 331 45.09 20.77 34.68
C LYS A 331 44.85 20.23 36.10
N ALA A 332 44.07 19.14 36.24
CA ALA A 332 44.57 17.80 36.61
C ALA A 332 43.44 16.78 36.91
N SER A 333 43.78 15.52 36.62
CA SER A 333 43.02 14.27 36.69
C SER A 333 42.97 13.64 38.09
N ALA A 334 41.93 12.85 38.41
CA ALA A 334 42.04 11.48 38.96
C ALA A 334 40.67 10.89 39.35
N ALA A 335 40.37 9.67 38.88
CA ALA A 335 39.36 8.76 39.41
C ALA A 335 39.91 7.99 40.65
N PRO A 336 39.07 7.30 41.47
CA PRO A 336 38.58 5.96 41.11
C PRO A 336 37.15 5.60 41.60
N ALA A 337 36.59 4.51 41.04
CA ALA A 337 35.37 3.76 41.45
C ALA A 337 35.72 2.72 42.57
N PRO A 338 34.85 1.80 43.08
CA PRO A 338 33.56 1.26 42.54
C PRO A 338 32.47 0.82 43.58
N GLU A 339 31.45 0.07 43.07
CA GLU A 339 30.49 -0.87 43.74
C GLU A 339 29.30 -0.23 44.54
N ALA A 340 28.05 -0.72 44.55
CA ALA A 340 27.41 -1.99 44.17
C ALA A 340 25.87 -1.83 43.91
N GLU A 341 25.29 -2.90 43.36
CA GLU A 341 23.89 -3.19 43.01
C GLU A 341 22.91 -3.27 44.21
N THR A 342 21.60 -3.04 43.99
CA THR A 342 20.47 -4.02 44.16
C THR A 342 19.08 -3.36 44.37
N GLU A 343 18.06 -4.14 43.98
CA GLU A 343 16.63 -3.91 43.72
C GLU A 343 15.74 -3.47 44.91
N PRO A 344 14.48 -3.02 44.67
CA PRO A 344 13.51 -2.70 45.72
C PRO A 344 12.39 -3.74 45.90
N GLU A 345 11.98 -3.93 47.15
CA GLU A 345 10.71 -4.53 47.62
C GLU A 345 10.42 -3.94 49.03
N PRO A 346 9.22 -4.12 49.67
CA PRO A 346 7.89 -4.46 49.15
C PRO A 346 6.74 -3.60 49.79
N VAL A 347 5.51 -3.90 49.38
CA VAL A 347 4.21 -3.37 49.84
C VAL A 347 3.73 -4.04 51.14
N LYS A 348 3.02 -3.30 52.00
CA LYS A 348 2.12 -3.81 53.07
C LYS A 348 0.83 -2.96 53.16
N GLU A 349 -0.33 -3.64 53.15
CA GLU A 349 -1.68 -3.20 53.57
C GLU A 349 -1.77 -3.11 55.13
N PRO A 350 -2.90 -2.83 55.85
CA PRO A 350 -4.34 -2.76 55.47
C PRO A 350 -5.25 -1.73 56.23
N GLU A 351 -6.58 -1.88 56.03
CA GLU A 351 -7.73 -1.65 56.96
C GLU A 351 -8.75 -0.47 56.79
N THR A 352 -10.00 -0.89 56.50
CA THR A 352 -11.34 -0.56 57.08
C THR A 352 -12.04 0.82 56.92
N ALA A 353 -13.12 0.79 56.10
CA ALA A 353 -14.52 1.24 56.27
C ALA A 353 -14.96 2.47 57.12
N ALA A 354 -15.72 3.41 56.51
CA ALA A 354 -17.10 3.83 56.89
C ALA A 354 -17.70 4.94 55.97
N GLU A 355 -19.02 4.81 55.67
CA GLU A 355 -20.07 5.80 55.28
C GLU A 355 -19.88 6.77 54.07
N SER A 356 -20.87 7.12 53.23
CA SER A 356 -22.35 7.08 53.22
C SER A 356 -22.89 7.38 51.79
N ALA A 357 -24.11 6.90 51.48
CA ALA A 357 -24.89 7.02 50.21
C ALA A 357 -25.38 8.47 49.89
N PRO A 358 -26.13 8.79 48.80
CA PRO A 358 -27.32 8.10 48.21
C PRO A 358 -27.25 7.97 46.65
N GLU A 359 -28.17 7.39 45.88
CA GLU A 359 -29.28 6.43 45.98
C GLU A 359 -29.85 6.40 44.53
N GLU A 360 -29.83 5.24 43.85
CA GLU A 360 -30.54 5.03 42.58
C GLU A 360 -31.31 3.71 42.70
N THR A 361 -32.64 3.81 42.62
CA THR A 361 -33.58 2.72 42.87
C THR A 361 -34.02 2.06 41.56
N ALA A 362 -33.98 0.72 41.55
CA ALA A 362 -34.62 -0.16 40.57
C ALA A 362 -35.95 -0.70 41.16
N PRO A 363 -36.60 -1.75 40.61
CA PRO A 363 -37.31 -1.88 39.32
C PRO A 363 -38.78 -2.35 39.52
N GLY A 364 -39.56 -2.52 38.44
CA GLY A 364 -40.86 -3.17 38.51
C GLY A 364 -41.46 -3.52 37.14
N ALA A 365 -41.75 -4.81 36.94
CA ALA A 365 -42.29 -5.42 35.72
C ALA A 365 -43.80 -5.25 35.54
N SER A 366 -44.29 -5.24 34.29
CA SER A 366 -45.42 -6.05 33.77
C SER A 366 -45.99 -5.47 32.47
N SER A 367 -46.12 -6.29 31.43
CA SER A 367 -47.04 -6.05 30.29
C SER A 367 -48.50 -6.25 30.71
N PRO A 368 -49.45 -5.58 30.03
CA PRO A 368 -50.48 -6.34 29.33
C PRO A 368 -50.88 -5.77 27.95
N GLU A 369 -51.63 -6.60 27.22
CA GLU A 369 -52.26 -6.50 25.88
C GLU A 369 -52.96 -5.18 25.49
N PRO A 370 -53.35 -5.05 24.20
CA PRO A 370 -54.63 -4.47 23.81
C PRO A 370 -55.58 -5.51 23.19
N ALA A 371 -56.85 -5.47 23.61
CA ALA A 371 -57.95 -6.32 23.15
C ALA A 371 -58.72 -5.73 21.95
N GLU A 372 -58.80 -6.54 20.88
CA GLU A 372 -59.96 -7.03 20.11
C GLU A 372 -61.27 -6.22 19.89
N LYS A 373 -61.71 -6.18 18.62
CA LYS A 373 -63.09 -6.46 18.10
C LYS A 373 -62.99 -6.73 16.57
N ALA A 374 -63.12 -7.97 16.07
CA ALA A 374 -64.35 -8.74 15.72
C ALA A 374 -65.16 -8.09 14.56
N ALA A 375 -65.64 -8.76 13.48
CA ALA A 375 -65.74 -10.18 13.12
C ALA A 375 -66.13 -10.37 11.61
N ALA A 376 -66.15 -11.65 11.18
CA ALA A 376 -66.89 -12.30 10.07
C ALA A 376 -66.08 -12.68 8.81
N GLU A 377 -66.24 -13.81 8.14
CA GLU A 377 -66.79 -15.16 8.40
C GLU A 377 -66.35 -15.98 7.16
N ALA A 378 -65.88 -17.22 7.30
CA ALA A 378 -65.55 -18.12 6.19
C ALA A 378 -66.85 -18.75 5.60
N PRO A 379 -66.89 -19.50 4.46
CA PRO A 379 -66.11 -20.72 4.30
C PRO A 379 -65.66 -21.08 2.86
N ALA A 380 -64.77 -22.07 2.81
CA ALA A 380 -64.28 -22.78 1.64
C ALA A 380 -65.39 -23.49 0.84
N ARG A 381 -65.22 -23.57 -0.50
CA ARG A 381 -65.91 -24.57 -1.33
C ARG A 381 -64.96 -25.26 -2.30
N LYS A 382 -64.95 -26.59 -2.16
CA LYS A 382 -64.37 -27.64 -3.01
C LYS A 382 -64.67 -27.43 -4.50
N THR A 383 -63.73 -27.83 -5.37
CA THR A 383 -64.06 -28.64 -6.56
C THR A 383 -62.83 -29.41 -7.04
N ALA A 384 -62.96 -30.74 -7.00
CA ALA A 384 -62.17 -31.67 -7.78
C ALA A 384 -63.02 -32.14 -8.98
N VAL A 385 -62.41 -32.96 -9.84
CA VAL A 385 -62.96 -33.76 -10.96
C VAL A 385 -63.21 -32.93 -12.26
N LYS A 386 -62.76 -33.26 -13.48
CA LYS A 386 -62.64 -34.57 -14.15
C LYS A 386 -61.51 -34.66 -15.20
N LYS A 387 -60.86 -35.81 -15.12
CA LYS A 387 -60.10 -36.56 -16.13
C LYS A 387 -60.99 -36.90 -17.34
N ALA A 388 -60.51 -36.68 -18.56
CA ALA A 388 -61.01 -37.34 -19.76
C ALA A 388 -59.81 -37.85 -20.57
N ALA A 389 -59.68 -39.17 -20.61
CA ALA A 389 -58.77 -39.89 -21.48
C ALA A 389 -59.59 -40.72 -22.48
N SER A 390 -58.93 -41.03 -23.60
CA SER A 390 -59.22 -42.07 -24.61
C SER A 390 -59.91 -41.65 -25.91
N ARG A 391 -59.16 -41.71 -27.01
CA ARG A 391 -59.25 -42.75 -28.07
C ARG A 391 -58.13 -42.50 -29.11
N LYS A 392 -57.17 -43.42 -29.23
CA LYS A 392 -57.10 -44.60 -30.13
C LYS A 392 -56.45 -44.27 -31.49
N ALA A 393 -55.31 -44.89 -31.77
CA ALA A 393 -55.18 -45.93 -32.80
C ALA A 393 -53.80 -46.60 -32.70
N ALA A 394 -53.81 -47.92 -32.52
CA ALA A 394 -52.65 -48.80 -32.64
C ALA A 394 -52.49 -49.24 -34.10
N THR A 395 -51.26 -49.54 -34.51
CA THR A 395 -50.99 -50.40 -35.65
C THR A 395 -49.85 -51.34 -35.29
N LYS A 396 -50.22 -52.63 -35.25
CA LYS A 396 -49.45 -53.89 -35.13
C LYS A 396 -48.62 -54.15 -33.88
#